data_AF-A0A522LTP8-F1
#
_entry.id   AF-A0A522LTP8-F1
#
_cell.length_a   1.000
_cell.length_b   1.000
_cell.length_c   1.000
_cell.angle_alpha   90.00
_cell.angle_beta   90.00
_cell.angle_gamma   90.00
#
_symmetry.space_group_name_H-M   'P 1'
#
loop_
_entity.id
_entity.type
_entity.pdbx_description
1 polymer ?
#
loop_
_entity_poly.entity_id
_entity_poly.type
_entity_poly.pdbx_seq_one_letter_code
_entity_poly.pdbx_strand_id
1 'polypeptide(L)'
;MKHAVTVFFLCALIAPVHAGGDCIKNQYGNVVCGKGQCESDQYGKVFCADAGGGAVKDEYGVVQCGVGYCARDYLQHVWCSKEQGGGAATDSYGKVKCLGGCEKGSQKYCQEAKE
;
A
#
# COMPACT_ATOMS: atom_id res chain seq x y z
N MET A 1 -23.48 31.28 -48.92
CA MET A 1 -22.66 31.84 -47.82
C MET A 1 -22.70 30.83 -46.69
N LYS A 2 -21.53 30.37 -46.26
CA LYS A 2 -21.30 29.11 -45.52
C LYS A 2 -21.29 29.40 -44.02
N HIS A 3 -22.15 28.73 -43.24
CA HIS A 3 -21.97 28.60 -41.79
C HIS A 3 -22.08 27.13 -41.42
N ALA A 4 -20.95 26.43 -41.53
CA ALA A 4 -20.78 25.13 -40.91
C ALA A 4 -20.52 25.38 -39.42
N VAL A 5 -21.53 25.13 -38.60
CA VAL A 5 -21.41 25.14 -37.13
C VAL A 5 -20.72 23.84 -36.74
N THR A 6 -19.42 23.90 -36.54
CA THR A 6 -18.62 22.79 -36.05
C THR A 6 -18.93 22.56 -34.57
N VAL A 7 -19.79 21.60 -34.27
CA VAL A 7 -20.05 21.13 -32.90
C VAL A 7 -18.85 20.29 -32.47
N PHE A 8 -17.96 20.87 -31.67
CA PHE A 8 -16.81 20.17 -31.09
C PHE A 8 -17.29 19.38 -29.86
N PHE A 9 -17.56 18.09 -30.06
CA PHE A 9 -17.97 17.18 -29.00
C PHE A 9 -16.75 16.83 -28.13
N LEU A 10 -16.56 17.55 -27.03
CA LEU A 10 -15.53 17.28 -26.02
C LEU A 10 -15.94 16.04 -25.22
N CYS A 11 -15.50 14.87 -25.68
CA CYS A 11 -15.65 13.61 -24.96
C CYS A 11 -14.63 13.58 -23.81
N ALA A 12 -15.03 14.03 -22.62
CA ALA A 12 -14.22 13.92 -21.41
C ALA A 12 -14.16 12.44 -21.00
N LEU A 13 -13.03 11.79 -21.26
CA LEU A 13 -12.71 10.45 -20.76
C LEU A 13 -12.47 10.53 -19.25
N ILE A 14 -13.52 10.30 -18.47
CA ILE A 14 -13.43 10.15 -17.02
C ILE A 14 -12.92 8.73 -16.76
N ALA A 15 -11.60 8.55 -16.70
CA ALA A 15 -11.03 7.28 -16.25
C ALA A 15 -11.27 7.16 -14.73
N PRO A 16 -11.80 6.03 -14.23
CA PRO A 16 -11.90 5.82 -12.80
C PRO A 16 -10.48 5.74 -12.22
N VAL A 17 -10.16 6.66 -11.32
CA VAL A 17 -8.95 6.58 -10.50
C VAL A 17 -9.14 5.37 -9.58
N HIS A 18 -8.57 4.22 -9.96
CA HIS A 18 -8.48 3.08 -9.06
C HIS A 18 -7.59 3.51 -7.90
N ALA A 19 -8.19 3.70 -6.72
CA ALA A 19 -7.44 3.76 -5.48
C ALA A 19 -6.56 2.51 -5.42
N GLY A 20 -5.24 2.70 -5.31
CA GLY A 20 -4.22 1.67 -5.45
C GLY A 20 -4.29 0.62 -4.36
N GLY A 21 -5.15 -0.38 -4.57
CA GLY A 21 -5.12 -1.65 -3.85
C GLY A 21 -4.08 -2.59 -4.44
N ASP A 22 -3.58 -3.50 -3.62
CA ASP A 22 -2.64 -4.53 -4.01
C ASP A 22 -3.33 -5.89 -4.07
N CYS A 23 -2.87 -6.75 -4.99
CA CYS A 23 -3.39 -8.09 -5.18
C CYS A 23 -2.23 -9.08 -5.23
N ILE A 24 -2.22 -10.03 -4.29
CA ILE A 24 -1.19 -11.06 -4.21
C ILE A 24 -1.80 -12.46 -4.17
N LYS A 25 -1.01 -13.49 -4.50
CA LYS A 25 -1.45 -14.88 -4.37
C LYS A 25 -1.29 -15.34 -2.93
N ASN A 26 -2.33 -15.95 -2.38
CA ASN A 26 -2.24 -16.64 -1.09
C ASN A 26 -1.55 -18.01 -1.24
N GLN A 27 -1.38 -18.72 -0.13
CA GLN A 27 -0.76 -20.05 -0.08
C GLN A 27 -1.45 -21.14 -0.91
N TYR A 28 -2.72 -20.95 -1.28
CA TYR A 28 -3.49 -21.86 -2.12
C TYR A 28 -3.43 -21.50 -3.61
N GLY A 29 -2.75 -20.40 -3.96
CA GLY A 29 -2.64 -19.88 -5.31
C GLY A 29 -3.79 -18.95 -5.73
N ASN A 30 -4.75 -18.70 -4.85
CA ASN A 30 -5.86 -17.77 -5.09
C ASN A 30 -5.35 -16.33 -5.05
N VAL A 31 -5.81 -15.49 -5.98
CA VAL A 31 -5.52 -14.05 -5.95
C VAL A 31 -6.47 -13.39 -4.96
N VAL A 32 -5.90 -12.73 -3.95
CA VAL A 32 -6.64 -11.94 -2.96
C VAL A 32 -6.19 -10.49 -3.03
N CYS A 33 -7.12 -9.56 -2.84
CA CYS A 33 -6.86 -8.13 -2.99
C CYS A 33 -7.23 -7.35 -1.73
N GLY A 34 -6.46 -6.32 -1.43
CA GLY A 34 -6.69 -5.38 -0.34
C GLY A 34 -6.85 -3.94 -0.83
N LYS A 35 -7.22 -3.04 0.08
CA LYS A 35 -7.36 -1.60 -0.22
C LYS A 35 -6.01 -0.89 -0.31
N GLY A 36 -5.02 -1.32 0.46
CA GLY A 36 -3.63 -0.87 0.41
C GLY A 36 -2.69 -2.00 -0.01
N GLN A 37 -1.40 -1.87 0.34
CA GLN A 37 -0.42 -2.93 0.10
C GLN A 37 -0.74 -4.19 0.90
N CYS A 38 -0.48 -5.35 0.30
CA CYS A 38 -0.66 -6.65 0.91
C CYS A 38 0.68 -7.37 1.05
N GLU A 39 0.79 -8.21 2.07
CA GLU A 39 1.94 -9.07 2.30
C GLU A 39 1.47 -10.38 2.95
N SER A 40 2.15 -11.49 2.63
CA SER A 40 1.87 -12.78 3.25
C SER A 40 2.72 -12.96 4.51
N ASP A 41 2.14 -13.43 5.60
CA ASP A 41 2.88 -13.79 6.82
C ASP A 41 3.67 -15.11 6.64
N GLN A 42 4.37 -15.52 7.69
CA GLN A 42 5.13 -16.78 7.76
C GLN A 42 4.28 -18.05 7.58
N TYR A 43 2.97 -17.98 7.77
CA TYR A 43 2.04 -19.10 7.62
C TYR A 43 1.35 -19.11 6.25
N GLY A 44 1.55 -18.08 5.43
CA GLY A 44 0.94 -17.92 4.12
C GLY A 44 -0.38 -17.16 4.13
N LYS A 45 -0.81 -16.64 5.29
CA LYS A 45 -1.96 -15.76 5.40
C LYS A 45 -1.64 -14.38 4.85
N VAL A 46 -2.55 -13.81 4.07
CA VAL A 46 -2.36 -12.49 3.49
C VAL A 46 -2.95 -11.43 4.41
N PHE A 47 -2.18 -10.39 4.69
CA PHE A 47 -2.62 -9.22 5.42
C PHE A 47 -2.40 -7.97 4.57
N CYS A 48 -3.39 -7.09 4.56
CA CYS A 48 -3.36 -5.86 3.79
C CYS A 48 -3.55 -4.65 4.71
N ALA A 49 -2.89 -3.55 4.37
CA ALA A 49 -3.19 -2.25 4.97
C ALA A 49 -4.47 -1.64 4.36
N ASP A 50 -4.97 -0.57 4.97
CA ASP A 50 -6.01 0.26 4.36
C ASP A 50 -5.45 1.11 3.20
N ALA A 51 -6.31 1.79 2.46
CA ALA A 51 -5.93 2.60 1.30
C ALA A 51 -4.81 3.60 1.63
N GLY A 52 -3.72 3.54 0.88
CA GLY A 52 -2.52 4.37 1.09
C GLY A 52 -1.55 3.85 2.16
N GLY A 53 -1.88 2.76 2.85
CA GLY A 53 -1.03 2.10 3.82
C GLY A 53 -0.09 1.05 3.22
N GLY A 54 1.03 0.83 3.91
CA GLY A 54 2.00 -0.22 3.60
C GLY A 54 1.85 -1.45 4.49
N ALA A 55 2.23 -2.62 3.97
CA ALA A 55 2.33 -3.87 4.70
C ALA A 55 3.72 -4.48 4.50
N VAL A 56 4.43 -4.80 5.59
CA VAL A 56 5.79 -5.33 5.57
C VAL A 56 5.94 -6.34 6.71
N LYS A 57 6.47 -7.54 6.44
CA LYS A 57 6.81 -8.53 7.49
C LYS A 57 7.82 -7.97 8.49
N ASP A 58 7.81 -8.34 9.75
CA ASP A 58 8.96 -8.13 10.63
C ASP A 58 9.96 -9.29 10.53
N GLU A 59 10.99 -9.28 11.38
CA GLU A 59 12.01 -10.34 11.44
C GLU A 59 11.47 -11.72 11.83
N TYR A 60 10.29 -11.78 12.47
CA TYR A 60 9.65 -13.02 12.84
C TYR A 60 8.72 -13.55 11.75
N GLY A 61 8.51 -12.76 10.68
CA GLY A 61 7.59 -13.08 9.59
C GLY A 61 6.15 -12.65 9.86
N VAL A 62 5.92 -11.86 10.90
CA VAL A 62 4.60 -11.31 11.23
C VAL A 62 4.39 -10.03 10.41
N VAL A 63 3.28 -9.91 9.69
CA VAL A 63 3.00 -8.72 8.90
C VAL A 63 2.65 -7.54 9.80
N GLN A 64 3.37 -6.43 9.60
CA GLN A 64 3.11 -5.15 10.25
C GLN A 64 2.62 -4.16 9.20
N CYS A 65 1.57 -3.40 9.53
CA CYS A 65 0.99 -2.41 8.65
C CYS A 65 1.06 -1.01 9.27
N GLY A 66 0.83 0.01 8.45
CA GLY A 66 0.74 1.41 8.88
C GLY A 66 -0.24 2.20 8.03
N VAL A 67 -0.53 3.44 8.45
CA VAL A 67 -1.42 4.35 7.70
C VAL A 67 -0.77 4.85 6.41
N GLY A 68 0.55 5.00 6.39
CA GLY A 68 1.36 5.20 5.19
C GLY A 68 2.23 3.97 4.86
N TYR A 69 3.09 4.10 3.84
CA TYR A 69 4.02 3.05 3.44
C TYR A 69 5.04 2.76 4.55
N CYS A 70 5.56 1.52 4.56
CA CYS A 70 6.46 1.01 5.60
C CYS A 70 7.80 0.54 5.03
N ALA A 71 8.84 0.60 5.84
CA ALA A 71 10.17 0.05 5.55
C ALA A 71 10.82 -0.52 6.82
N ARG A 72 11.91 -1.27 6.67
CA ARG A 72 12.68 -1.83 7.80
C ARG A 72 13.95 -1.03 8.06
N ASP A 73 14.29 -0.83 9.33
CA ASP A 73 15.62 -0.35 9.70
C ASP A 73 16.66 -1.50 9.70
N TYR A 74 17.92 -1.17 10.00
CA TYR A 74 19.01 -2.16 10.07
C TYR A 74 18.80 -3.24 11.16
N LEU A 75 17.99 -2.94 12.18
CA LEU A 75 17.59 -3.88 13.23
C LEU A 75 16.33 -4.67 12.84
N GLN A 76 15.88 -4.57 11.60
CA GLN A 76 14.66 -5.21 11.09
C GLN A 76 13.36 -4.71 11.74
N HIS A 77 13.39 -3.60 12.50
CA HIS A 77 12.15 -3.00 12.98
C HIS A 77 11.39 -2.36 11.83
N VAL A 78 10.07 -2.58 11.81
CA VAL A 78 9.19 -1.98 10.81
C VAL A 78 8.76 -0.57 11.26
N TRP A 79 9.01 0.41 10.40
CA TRP A 79 8.61 1.80 10.57
C TRP A 79 7.76 2.24 9.39
N CYS A 80 6.66 2.93 9.68
CA CYS A 80 5.70 3.41 8.70
C CYS A 80 5.57 4.92 8.76
N SER A 81 5.21 5.53 7.64
CA SER A 81 4.82 6.94 7.61
C SER A 81 3.54 7.17 8.42
N LYS A 82 3.51 8.30 9.14
CA LYS A 82 2.32 8.80 9.85
C LYS A 82 1.31 9.46 8.91
N GLU A 83 1.69 9.73 7.66
CA GLU A 83 0.81 10.32 6.66
C GLU A 83 0.22 9.22 5.77
N GLN A 84 -1.09 9.28 5.54
CA GLN A 84 -1.75 8.36 4.63
C GLN A 84 -1.19 8.53 3.21
N GLY A 85 -0.75 7.42 2.59
CA GLY A 85 -0.05 7.45 1.30
C GLY A 85 1.38 7.99 1.37
N GLY A 86 1.87 8.38 2.56
CA GLY A 86 3.21 8.88 2.76
C GLY A 86 4.26 7.77 2.63
N GLY A 87 5.36 8.07 1.96
CA GLY A 87 6.44 7.12 1.72
C GLY A 87 7.29 6.83 2.97
N ALA A 88 7.86 5.63 3.04
CA ALA A 88 8.94 5.28 3.95
C ALA A 88 10.06 4.57 3.18
N ALA A 89 11.31 4.94 3.45
CA ALA A 89 12.49 4.35 2.80
C ALA A 89 13.67 4.28 3.77
N THR A 90 14.49 3.25 3.61
CA THR A 90 15.71 3.06 4.41
C THR A 90 16.89 3.79 3.76
N ASP A 91 17.58 4.64 4.53
CA ASP A 91 18.78 5.34 4.05
C ASP A 91 20.03 4.44 4.04
N SER A 92 21.16 4.98 3.58
CA SER A 92 22.43 4.25 3.48
C SER A 92 23.02 3.80 4.83
N TYR A 93 22.54 4.35 5.95
CA TYR A 93 22.92 3.94 7.30
C TYR A 93 21.95 2.92 7.89
N GLY A 94 20.95 2.50 7.12
CA GLY A 94 19.93 1.57 7.58
C GLY A 94 18.87 2.22 8.47
N LYS A 95 18.75 3.56 8.49
CA LYS A 95 17.70 4.26 9.22
C LYS A 95 16.51 4.53 8.32
N VAL A 96 15.30 4.25 8.80
CA VAL A 96 14.08 4.59 8.06
C VAL A 96 13.80 6.09 8.11
N LYS A 97 13.47 6.65 6.95
CA LYS A 97 12.97 8.00 6.74
C LYS A 97 11.55 7.91 6.24
N CYS A 98 10.65 8.66 6.87
CA CYS A 98 9.25 8.68 6.51
C CYS A 98 8.77 10.10 6.22
N LEU A 99 7.91 10.23 5.21
CA LEU A 99 7.11 11.44 5.06
C LEU A 99 6.23 11.63 6.30
N GLY A 100 6.09 12.86 6.80
CA GLY A 100 5.30 13.13 8.02
C GLY A 100 5.86 12.55 9.32
N GLY A 101 7.07 11.97 9.29
CA GLY A 101 7.68 11.28 10.43
C GLY A 101 7.25 9.82 10.55
N CYS A 102 8.02 9.06 11.32
CA CYS A 102 7.86 7.61 11.43
C CYS A 102 7.10 7.22 12.70
N GLU A 103 6.25 6.20 12.59
CA GLU A 103 5.68 5.43 13.69
C GLU A 103 5.99 3.94 13.54
N LYS A 104 5.88 3.18 14.62
CA LYS A 104 6.13 1.73 14.59
C LYS A 104 4.99 1.04 13.83
N GLY A 105 5.34 0.15 12.91
CA GLY A 105 4.36 -0.73 12.26
C GLY A 105 3.63 -1.59 13.29
N SER A 106 2.37 -1.91 13.01
CA SER A 106 1.54 -2.69 13.94
C SER A 106 0.48 -3.51 13.21
N GLN A 107 0.25 -4.74 13.66
CA GLN A 107 -0.85 -5.60 13.23
C GLN A 107 -2.23 -4.95 13.36
N LYS A 108 -2.42 -3.98 14.27
CA LYS A 108 -3.72 -3.31 14.43
C LYS A 108 -4.18 -2.54 13.19
N TYR A 109 -3.24 -2.19 12.31
CA TYR A 109 -3.51 -1.51 11.04
C TYR A 109 -3.68 -2.49 9.87
N CYS A 110 -3.50 -3.79 10.13
CA CYS A 110 -3.66 -4.84 9.13
C CYS A 110 -5.08 -5.40 9.12
N GLN A 111 -5.52 -5.83 7.94
CA GLN A 111 -6.72 -6.61 7.72
C GLN A 111 -6.33 -7.92 7.05
N GLU A 112 -6.71 -9.06 7.64
CA GLU A 112 -6.54 -10.37 6.98
C GLU A 112 -7.40 -10.38 5.72
N ALA A 113 -6.78 -10.64 4.57
CA ALA A 113 -7.49 -10.76 3.31
C ALA A 113 -8.34 -12.02 3.35
N LYS A 114 -9.61 -11.86 3.00
CA LYS A 114 -10.55 -12.98 2.87
C LYS A 114 -10.64 -13.37 1.40
N GLU A 115 -10.81 -14.66 1.17
CA GLU A 115 -11.15 -15.22 -0.15
C GLU A 115 -12.55 -14.79 -0.60
#